data_AF-A0A0F9KJD9-F1
#
_entry.id   AF-A0A0F9KJD9-F1
#
_cell.length_a   1.000
_cell.length_b   1.000
_cell.length_c   1.000
_cell.angle_alpha   90.00
_cell.angle_beta   90.00
_cell.angle_gamma   90.00
#
_symmetry.space_group_name_H-M   'P 1'
#
loop_
_entity.id
_entity.type
_entity.pdbx_description
1 polymer ?
#
loop_
_entity_poly.entity_id
_entity_poly.type
_entity_poly.pdbx_seq_one_letter_code
_entity_poly.pdbx_strand_id
1 'polypeptide(L)'
;MSARPCKTTSCDGDGNERLLMFHRTIRVPASLWQAVKRKSADDGKAIRWVVDDALDAELINLIDELRQLGLRGEIKDDKLVRMPMDDNVRGRILFGRRQTGLPAVLLLKLCLMRHCKG
;
A
#
# COMPACT_ATOMS: atom_id res chain seq x y z
N MET A 1 39.65 22.57 -33.24
CA MET A 1 40.81 22.11 -32.44
C MET A 1 40.38 22.18 -30.98
N SER A 2 40.53 21.20 -30.10
CA SER A 2 41.29 19.96 -30.13
C SER A 2 40.67 18.98 -29.12
N ALA A 3 41.05 17.72 -29.25
CA ALA A 3 40.45 16.55 -28.59
C ALA A 3 40.87 16.32 -27.12
N ARG A 4 40.09 15.43 -26.47
CA ARG A 4 40.29 14.61 -25.24
C ARG A 4 41.73 14.05 -25.07
N PRO A 5 42.23 13.57 -23.89
CA PRO A 5 41.63 12.44 -23.13
C PRO A 5 41.91 12.21 -21.61
N CYS A 6 41.08 11.30 -21.05
CA CYS A 6 41.30 10.24 -20.04
C CYS A 6 42.04 10.50 -18.70
N LYS A 7 41.45 10.06 -17.58
CA LYS A 7 41.64 8.68 -17.06
C LYS A 7 40.74 8.35 -15.85
N THR A 8 40.47 7.05 -15.78
CA THR A 8 39.67 6.21 -14.90
C THR A 8 40.26 6.02 -13.50
N THR A 9 39.40 5.93 -12.48
CA THR A 9 39.48 5.03 -11.31
C THR A 9 38.15 5.16 -10.54
N SER A 10 37.19 4.25 -10.74
CA SER A 10 36.94 3.09 -9.87
C SER A 10 37.43 3.27 -8.44
N CYS A 11 36.50 3.37 -7.50
CA CYS A 11 36.57 2.76 -6.18
C CYS A 11 35.13 2.65 -5.65
N ASP A 12 34.74 1.42 -5.34
CA ASP A 12 33.52 1.00 -4.69
C ASP A 12 33.24 1.79 -3.41
N GLY A 13 31.98 2.16 -3.25
CA GLY A 13 31.45 2.88 -2.12
C GLY A 13 29.98 2.55 -1.99
N ASP A 14 29.74 1.33 -1.53
CA ASP A 14 28.50 0.80 -1.00
C ASP A 14 27.74 1.91 -0.22
N GLY A 15 26.60 2.36 -0.75
CA GLY A 15 25.94 3.53 -0.16
C GLY A 15 24.83 4.16 -1.00
N ASN A 16 24.23 3.42 -1.93
CA ASN A 16 23.04 3.89 -2.62
C ASN A 16 21.94 2.83 -2.59
N GLU A 17 21.68 2.31 -1.39
CA GLU A 17 20.30 2.11 -0.97
C GLU A 17 19.61 3.47 -1.08
N ARG A 18 19.14 3.79 -2.29
CA ARG A 18 18.09 4.76 -2.49
C ARG A 18 16.95 4.29 -1.60
N LEU A 19 16.93 4.79 -0.37
CA LEU A 19 15.75 4.92 0.46
C LEU A 19 14.70 5.48 -0.47
N LEU A 20 13.87 4.58 -1.01
CA LEU A 20 12.67 4.95 -1.71
C LEU A 20 11.95 5.85 -0.72
N MET A 21 11.93 7.16 -1.01
CA MET A 21 11.07 8.09 -0.32
C MET A 21 9.66 7.59 -0.60
N PHE A 22 9.18 6.66 0.23
CA PHE A 22 7.77 6.34 0.34
C PHE A 22 7.10 7.69 0.49
N HIS A 23 6.24 8.06 -0.46
CA HIS A 23 5.45 9.27 -0.35
C HIS A 23 4.78 9.24 1.03
N ARG A 24 5.25 10.09 1.96
CA ARG A 24 4.77 10.19 3.35
C ARG A 24 3.36 10.80 3.42
N THR A 25 2.57 10.65 2.37
CA THR A 25 1.32 11.37 2.13
C THR A 25 0.24 10.37 1.78
N ILE A 26 -0.77 10.27 2.65
CA ILE A 26 -1.97 9.49 2.42
C ILE A 26 -3.02 10.42 1.81
N ARG A 27 -3.64 9.99 0.69
CA ARG A 27 -4.75 10.73 0.09
C ARG A 27 -6.03 10.37 0.84
N VAL A 28 -6.73 11.39 1.31
CA VAL A 28 -8.02 11.26 1.98
C VAL A 28 -9.11 11.99 1.19
N PRO A 29 -10.38 11.57 1.31
CA PRO A 29 -11.49 12.31 0.71
C PRO A 29 -11.52 13.76 1.18
N ALA A 30 -11.88 14.69 0.28
CA ALA A 30 -11.91 16.12 0.60
C ALA A 30 -12.88 16.44 1.74
N SER A 31 -14.02 15.74 1.81
CA SER A 31 -14.99 15.87 2.90
C SER A 31 -14.38 15.53 4.26
N LEU A 32 -13.65 14.42 4.35
CA LEU A 32 -12.95 14.01 5.56
C LEU A 32 -11.88 15.02 5.97
N TRP A 33 -11.11 15.54 5.00
CA TRP A 33 -10.11 16.57 5.27
C TRP A 33 -10.70 17.86 5.84
N GLN A 34 -11.88 18.28 5.36
CA GLN A 34 -12.58 19.43 5.92
C GLN A 34 -13.07 19.18 7.34
N ALA A 35 -13.53 17.95 7.65
CA ALA A 35 -13.93 17.58 9.00
C ALA A 35 -12.75 17.66 9.99
N VAL A 36 -11.59 17.14 9.62
CA VAL A 36 -10.36 17.22 10.44
C VAL A 36 -9.96 18.68 10.69
N LYS A 37 -10.03 19.53 9.66
CA LYS A 37 -9.73 20.97 9.80
C LYS A 37 -10.69 21.70 10.74
N ARG A 38 -11.98 21.38 10.68
CA ARG A 38 -12.97 21.94 11.63
C ARG A 38 -12.65 21.51 13.06
N LYS A 39 -12.43 20.21 13.27
CA LYS A 39 -12.08 19.67 14.59
C LYS A 39 -10.80 20.29 15.17
N SER A 40 -9.79 20.49 14.32
CA SER A 40 -8.55 21.22 14.68
C SER A 40 -8.81 22.66 15.10
N ALA A 41 -9.71 23.38 14.41
CA ALA A 41 -10.09 24.73 14.78
C ALA A 41 -10.90 24.77 16.09
N ASP A 42 -11.85 23.86 16.26
CA ASP A 42 -12.72 23.77 17.44
C ASP A 42 -11.92 23.44 18.71
N ASP A 43 -10.96 22.51 18.61
CA ASP A 43 -10.11 22.10 19.73
C ASP A 43 -8.90 23.02 19.95
N GLY A 44 -8.66 23.99 19.05
CA GLY A 44 -7.48 24.87 19.09
C GLY A 44 -6.14 24.15 18.92
N LYS A 45 -6.15 22.94 18.35
CA LYS A 45 -4.98 22.05 18.20
C LYS A 45 -4.45 22.07 16.78
N ALA A 46 -3.16 21.81 16.61
CA ALA A 46 -2.61 21.57 15.27
C ALA A 46 -3.17 20.28 14.66
N ILE A 47 -3.44 20.27 13.35
CA ILE A 47 -4.04 19.12 12.64
C ILE A 47 -3.33 17.79 12.93
N ARG A 48 -2.00 17.78 13.01
CA ARG A 48 -1.24 16.56 13.33
C ARG A 48 -1.67 15.93 14.66
N TRP A 49 -1.98 16.74 15.67
CA TRP A 49 -2.42 16.27 16.98
C TRP A 49 -3.82 15.67 16.91
N VAL A 50 -4.70 16.24 16.09
CA VAL A 50 -6.04 15.66 15.86
C VAL A 50 -5.93 14.27 15.21
N VAL A 51 -4.97 14.11 14.29
CA VAL A 51 -4.71 12.80 13.67
C VAL A 51 -4.12 11.82 14.68
N ASP A 52 -3.13 12.25 15.47
CA ASP A 52 -2.50 11.41 16.50
C ASP A 52 -3.52 10.99 17.57
N ASP A 53 -4.31 11.92 18.11
CA ASP A 53 -5.38 11.66 19.09
C ASP A 53 -6.40 10.64 18.55
N ALA A 54 -6.78 10.74 17.27
CA ALA A 54 -7.71 9.82 16.64
C ALA A 54 -7.11 8.41 16.48
N LEU A 55 -5.82 8.31 16.16
CA LEU A 55 -5.13 7.02 16.06
C LEU A 55 -4.99 6.37 17.43
N ASP A 56 -4.58 7.13 18.45
CA ASP A 56 -4.42 6.61 19.81
C ASP A 56 -5.75 6.13 20.41
N ALA A 57 -6.84 6.84 20.13
CA ALA A 57 -8.17 6.48 20.64
C ALA A 57 -8.77 5.24 19.95
N GLU A 58 -8.65 5.12 18.63
CA GLU A 58 -9.49 4.20 17.85
C GLU A 58 -8.72 3.04 17.22
N LEU A 59 -7.41 3.19 16.95
CA LEU A 59 -6.71 2.28 16.03
C LEU A 59 -6.67 0.83 16.55
N ILE A 60 -6.37 0.63 17.83
CA ILE A 60 -6.24 -0.72 18.40
C ILE A 60 -7.59 -1.44 18.44
N ASN A 61 -8.63 -0.76 18.92
CA ASN A 61 -9.98 -1.30 18.96
C ASN A 61 -10.49 -1.64 17.56
N LEU A 62 -10.29 -0.73 16.59
CA LEU A 62 -10.65 -0.95 15.20
C LEU A 62 -9.91 -2.16 14.60
N ILE A 63 -8.61 -2.32 14.89
CA ILE A 63 -7.85 -3.50 14.43
C ILE A 63 -8.48 -4.79 14.97
N ASP A 64 -8.87 -4.81 16.24
CA ASP A 64 -9.43 -6.01 16.85
C ASP A 64 -10.85 -6.33 16.33
N GLU A 65 -11.69 -5.32 16.12
CA GLU A 65 -12.98 -5.47 15.46
C GLU A 65 -12.83 -6.04 14.03
N LEU A 66 -11.89 -5.49 13.25
CA LEU A 66 -11.62 -5.98 11.89
C LEU A 66 -11.13 -7.43 11.91
N ARG A 67 -10.28 -7.81 12.87
CA ARG A 67 -9.82 -9.19 13.04
C ARG A 67 -10.96 -10.15 13.39
N GLN A 68 -11.89 -9.73 14.25
CA GLN A 68 -13.09 -10.51 14.60
C GLN A 68 -13.99 -10.73 13.38
N LEU A 69 -14.07 -9.75 12.48
CA LEU A 69 -14.74 -9.86 11.18
C LEU A 69 -13.97 -10.70 10.14
N GLY A 70 -12.84 -11.30 10.53
CA GLY A 70 -12.01 -12.13 9.65
C GLY A 70 -11.09 -11.34 8.72
N LEU A 71 -11.05 -10.00 8.83
CA LEU A 71 -10.10 -9.14 8.13
C LEU A 71 -8.78 -9.16 8.90
N ARG A 72 -8.03 -10.25 8.73
CA ARG A 72 -6.64 -10.33 9.18
C ARG A 72 -5.80 -9.51 8.20
N GLY A 73 -4.97 -8.60 8.72
CA GLY A 73 -3.99 -7.86 7.91
C GLY A 73 -3.15 -8.81 7.06
N GLU A 74 -2.50 -8.30 6.01
CA GLU A 74 -1.64 -9.10 5.14
C GLU A 74 -0.61 -9.85 6.00
N ILE A 75 -0.89 -11.13 6.28
CA ILE A 75 0.15 -12.08 6.61
C ILE A 75 1.06 -12.01 5.39
N LYS A 76 2.30 -11.56 5.58
CA LYS A 76 3.33 -11.65 4.55
C LYS A 76 3.59 -13.14 4.29
N ASP A 77 2.67 -13.79 3.58
CA ASP A 77 2.82 -15.14 3.10
C ASP A 77 3.76 -15.10 1.90
N ASP A 78 4.83 -15.87 2.05
CA ASP A 78 5.75 -16.47 1.07
C ASP A 78 6.08 -15.72 -0.23
N LYS A 79 7.38 -15.77 -0.54
CA LYS A 79 8.02 -15.41 -1.82
C LYS A 79 7.03 -15.49 -3.01
N LEU A 80 6.54 -14.33 -3.46
CA LEU A 80 5.66 -14.25 -4.62
C LEU A 80 6.38 -14.82 -5.85
N VAL A 81 5.84 -15.89 -6.43
CA VAL A 81 6.37 -16.48 -7.66
C VAL A 81 5.77 -15.76 -8.87
N ARG A 82 6.59 -15.46 -9.87
CA ARG A 82 6.09 -14.96 -11.16
C ARG A 82 5.43 -16.11 -11.91
N MET A 83 4.12 -16.02 -12.11
CA MET A 83 3.38 -16.96 -12.94
C MET A 83 3.04 -16.29 -14.28
N PRO A 84 3.42 -16.89 -15.43
CA PRO A 84 2.97 -16.40 -16.72
C PRO A 84 1.45 -16.53 -16.82
N MET A 85 0.77 -15.48 -17.26
CA MET A 85 -0.67 -15.45 -17.46
C MET A 85 -0.99 -14.95 -18.86
N ASP A 86 -1.90 -15.62 -19.53
CA ASP A 86 -2.47 -15.17 -20.80
C ASP A 86 -3.38 -13.94 -20.61
N ASP A 87 -3.50 -13.12 -21.66
CA ASP A 87 -4.27 -11.88 -21.66
C ASP A 87 -5.75 -12.10 -21.38
N ASN A 88 -6.33 -13.23 -21.82
CA ASN A 88 -7.72 -13.55 -21.52
C ASN A 88 -7.92 -13.79 -20.01
N VAL A 89 -7.01 -14.54 -19.37
CA VAL A 89 -7.05 -14.80 -17.92
C VAL A 89 -6.90 -13.49 -17.13
N ARG A 90 -5.95 -12.65 -17.54
CA ARG A 90 -5.75 -11.32 -16.96
C ARG A 90 -7.01 -10.45 -17.11
N GLY A 91 -7.64 -10.46 -18.28
CA GLY A 91 -8.87 -9.73 -18.57
C GLY A 91 -10.02 -10.11 -17.63
N ARG A 92 -10.22 -11.42 -17.39
CA ARG A 92 -11.25 -11.94 -16.49
C ARG A 92 -11.03 -11.53 -15.03
N ILE A 93 -9.79 -11.58 -14.55
CA ILE A 93 -9.45 -11.17 -13.18
C ILE A 93 -9.65 -9.66 -13.01
N LEU A 94 -9.23 -8.85 -13.99
CA LEU A 94 -9.42 -7.40 -13.96
C LEU A 94 -10.91 -7.02 -14.01
N PHE A 95 -11.74 -7.78 -14.73
CA PHE A 95 -13.19 -7.63 -14.67
C PHE A 95 -13.73 -7.87 -13.26
N GLY A 96 -13.36 -8.99 -12.61
CA GLY A 96 -13.77 -9.28 -11.23
C GLY A 96 -13.34 -8.21 -10.22
N ARG A 97 -12.14 -7.66 -10.39
CA ARG A 97 -11.64 -6.53 -9.58
C ARG A 97 -12.52 -5.29 -9.71
N ARG A 98 -12.96 -4.95 -10.92
CA ARG A 98 -13.86 -3.78 -11.14
C ARG A 98 -15.22 -3.95 -10.45
N GLN A 99 -15.72 -5.19 -10.36
CA GLN A 99 -17.02 -5.48 -9.75
C GLN A 99 -16.97 -5.50 -8.21
N THR A 100 -15.85 -5.95 -7.63
CA THR A 100 -15.76 -6.22 -6.18
C THR A 100 -14.89 -5.22 -5.42
N GLY A 101 -14.04 -4.45 -6.12
CA GLY A 101 -13.04 -3.58 -5.50
C GLY A 101 -11.83 -4.34 -4.91
N LEU A 102 -11.83 -5.68 -4.90
CA LEU A 102 -10.76 -6.46 -4.30
C LEU A 102 -9.49 -6.52 -5.18
N PRO A 103 -8.28 -6.62 -4.59
CA PRO A 103 -7.05 -6.82 -5.34
C PRO A 103 -7.08 -8.06 -6.24
N ALA A 104 -6.52 -7.95 -7.45
CA ALA A 104 -6.50 -9.02 -8.45
C ALA A 104 -5.87 -10.33 -7.93
N VAL A 105 -4.78 -10.22 -7.17
CA VAL A 105 -4.08 -11.36 -6.56
C VAL A 105 -4.97 -12.06 -5.53
N LEU A 106 -5.72 -11.29 -4.72
CA LEU A 106 -6.65 -11.84 -3.73
C LEU A 106 -7.79 -12.62 -4.41
N LEU A 107 -8.36 -12.06 -5.48
CA LEU A 107 -9.38 -12.74 -6.27
C LEU A 107 -8.86 -14.06 -6.85
N LEU A 108 -7.66 -14.05 -7.43
CA LEU A 108 -7.02 -15.26 -7.95
C LEU A 108 -6.76 -16.28 -6.84
N LYS A 109 -6.23 -15.86 -5.68
CA LYS A 109 -5.99 -16.72 -4.51
C LYS A 109 -7.29 -17.39 -4.09
N LEU A 110 -8.39 -16.65 -3.97
CA LEU A 110 -9.70 -17.19 -3.61
C LEU A 110 -10.23 -18.19 -4.65
N CYS A 111 -10.09 -17.89 -5.95
CA CYS A 111 -10.47 -18.81 -7.02
C CYS A 111 -9.70 -20.13 -6.94
N LEU A 112 -8.37 -20.06 -6.81
CA LEU A 112 -7.52 -21.25 -6.71
C LEU A 112 -7.77 -22.03 -5.42
N MET A 113 -7.93 -21.36 -4.28
CA MET A 113 -8.24 -22.02 -3.01
C MET A 113 -9.58 -22.77 -3.06
N ARG A 114 -10.60 -22.25 -3.75
CA ARG A 114 -11.88 -22.95 -3.91
C ARG A 114 -11.79 -24.11 -4.88
N HIS A 115 -10.99 -23.97 -5.95
CA HIS A 115 -10.86 -25.00 -6.96
C HIS A 115 -9.98 -26.17 -6.53
N CYS A 116 -8.87 -25.91 -5.83
CA CYS A 116 -7.91 -26.92 -5.39
C CYS A 116 -8.22 -27.56 -4.03
N LYS A 117 -9.31 -27.16 -3.36
CA LYS A 117 -9.83 -27.81 -2.15
C LYS A 117 -10.97 -28.80 -2.44
N GLY A 118 -11.29 -29.03 -3.72
CA GLY A 118 -12.06 -30.20 -4.17
C GLY A 118 -11.11 -31.35 -4.47
#